data_AF-A0A6N6KK17-F1
#
_entry.id   AF-A0A6N6KK17-F1
#
_cell.length_a   1.000
_cell.length_b   1.000
_cell.length_c   1.000
_cell.angle_alpha   90.00
_cell.angle_beta   90.00
_cell.angle_gamma   90.00
#
_symmetry.space_group_name_H-M   'P 1'
#
loop_
_entity.id
_entity.type
_entity.pdbx_description
1 polymer ?
#
loop_
_entity_poly.entity_id
_entity_poly.type
_entity_poly.pdbx_seq_one_letter_code
_entity_poly.pdbx_strand_id
1 'polypeptide(L)'
;LQNAISDLETAKSYIDGGLSSQIQSKIFSSVDLPNSVNALLARFNLMAGNYTDALNSAEAVDLSATSNWEYDAAVPNPLAFWFGSQNVTQARDLNFGLPDDLLPDADDERVPFYAEQPEPGNFQLIGFWTDNLNEIPVYLPGEIMLIKAEAQARNNKLMEAVTELDAVLTKTGADDAFGLGANLPEYSGEMTQEAILEEIYRNRRIELYLTGLSLEDTRRFDRPGEGEPDAERNKDYYPYPNAERDNNSQTPDNP
;
A
#
# COMPACT_ATOMS: atom_id res chain seq x y z
N LEU A 1 -3.47 -5.08 -15.58
CA LEU A 1 -2.15 -4.49 -15.28
C LEU A 1 -1.52 -3.84 -16.52
N GLN A 2 -1.23 -4.57 -17.59
CA GLN A 2 -0.53 -4.02 -18.77
C GLN A 2 -1.16 -2.75 -19.37
N ASN A 3 -2.49 -2.72 -19.57
CA ASN A 3 -3.17 -1.51 -20.06
C ASN A 3 -3.00 -0.32 -19.11
N ALA A 4 -3.08 -0.55 -17.79
CA ALA A 4 -2.90 0.52 -16.80
C ALA A 4 -1.47 1.08 -16.83
N ILE A 5 -0.46 0.21 -16.99
CA ILE A 5 0.93 0.62 -17.16
C ILE A 5 1.08 1.48 -18.43
N SER A 6 0.55 1.03 -19.58
CA SER A 6 0.59 1.77 -20.84
C SER A 6 -0.09 3.15 -20.74
N ASP A 7 -1.22 3.23 -20.03
CA ASP A 7 -1.92 4.50 -19.82
C ASP A 7 -1.09 5.45 -18.95
N LEU A 8 -0.43 4.93 -17.91
CA LEU A 8 0.45 5.71 -17.03
C LEU A 8 1.74 6.15 -17.72
N GLU A 9 2.34 5.33 -18.58
CA GLU A 9 3.48 5.72 -19.41
C GLU A 9 3.09 6.86 -20.37
N THR A 10 1.89 6.77 -20.95
CA THR A 10 1.33 7.83 -21.78
C THR A 10 1.13 9.11 -20.96
N ALA A 11 0.55 9.00 -19.76
CA ALA A 11 0.37 10.14 -18.85
C ALA A 11 1.72 10.77 -18.47
N LYS A 12 2.72 9.95 -18.15
CA LYS A 12 4.09 10.40 -17.87
C LYS A 12 4.67 11.18 -19.04
N SER A 13 4.48 10.71 -20.27
CA SER A 13 4.95 11.43 -21.47
C SER A 13 4.32 12.82 -21.62
N TYR A 14 3.06 12.99 -21.24
CA TYR A 14 2.40 14.30 -21.25
C TYR A 14 2.93 15.22 -20.15
N ILE A 15 3.23 14.67 -18.97
CA ILE A 15 3.84 15.42 -17.86
C ILE A 15 5.24 15.91 -18.25
N ASP A 16 6.08 15.00 -18.77
CA ASP A 16 7.45 15.31 -19.18
C ASP A 16 7.50 16.30 -20.36
N GLY A 17 6.47 16.27 -21.23
CA GLY A 17 6.28 17.25 -22.31
C GLY A 17 5.82 18.64 -21.86
N GLY A 18 5.46 18.81 -20.58
CA GLY A 18 4.96 20.05 -20.01
C GLY A 18 3.45 20.22 -20.18
N LEU A 19 2.71 20.18 -19.06
CA LEU A 19 1.27 20.43 -19.07
C LEU A 19 0.98 21.91 -19.32
N SER A 20 -0.08 22.23 -20.07
CA SER A 20 -0.48 23.62 -20.29
C SER A 20 -0.97 24.26 -18.98
N SER A 21 -0.78 25.57 -18.84
CA SER A 21 -1.26 26.32 -17.66
C SER A 21 -2.78 26.25 -17.47
N GLN A 22 -3.54 26.09 -18.56
CA GLN A 22 -4.98 25.89 -18.53
C GLN A 22 -5.39 24.53 -17.93
N ILE A 23 -4.58 23.50 -18.12
CA ILE A 23 -4.78 22.18 -17.52
C ILE A 23 -4.36 22.24 -16.06
N GLN A 24 -3.18 22.78 -15.76
CA GLN A 24 -2.66 22.91 -14.39
C GLN A 24 -3.62 23.67 -13.48
N SER A 25 -4.28 24.73 -13.96
CA SER A 25 -5.23 25.51 -13.16
C SER A 25 -6.54 24.79 -12.82
N LYS A 26 -6.77 23.60 -13.39
CA LYS A 26 -7.97 22.78 -13.16
C LYS A 26 -7.68 21.46 -12.45
N ILE A 27 -6.40 21.14 -12.23
CA ILE A 27 -5.99 19.96 -11.48
C ILE A 27 -5.93 20.34 -10.01
N PHE A 28 -6.34 19.42 -9.14
CA PHE A 28 -6.21 19.57 -7.69
C PHE A 28 -4.74 19.67 -7.31
N SER A 29 -4.37 20.70 -6.54
CA SER A 29 -2.99 20.93 -6.11
C SER A 29 -2.50 19.97 -5.04
N SER A 30 -3.41 19.20 -4.45
CA SER A 30 -3.15 18.24 -3.39
C SER A 30 -2.35 17.03 -3.84
N VAL A 31 -2.20 16.82 -5.15
CA VAL A 31 -1.48 15.70 -5.74
C VAL A 31 -0.39 16.19 -6.66
N ASP A 32 0.84 15.86 -6.29
CA ASP A 32 1.99 15.97 -7.17
C ASP A 32 1.89 14.91 -8.27
N LEU A 33 1.47 15.35 -9.47
CA LEU A 33 1.24 14.45 -10.60
C LEU A 33 2.50 13.66 -11.02
N PRO A 34 3.69 14.26 -11.18
CA PRO A 34 4.90 13.51 -11.49
C PRO A 34 5.15 12.36 -10.49
N ASN A 35 5.13 12.67 -9.19
CA ASN A 35 5.40 11.68 -8.16
C ASN A 35 4.32 10.61 -8.08
N SER A 36 3.03 10.98 -8.16
CA SER A 36 1.94 10.01 -8.13
C SER A 36 1.91 9.08 -9.35
N VAL A 37 2.24 9.57 -10.54
CA VAL A 37 2.33 8.71 -11.73
C VAL A 37 3.51 7.75 -11.61
N ASN A 38 4.67 8.21 -11.13
CA ASN A 38 5.82 7.35 -10.88
C ASN A 38 5.54 6.32 -9.77
N ALA A 39 4.86 6.69 -8.70
CA ALA A 39 4.42 5.78 -7.64
C ALA A 39 3.48 4.69 -8.16
N LEU A 40 2.48 5.06 -8.97
CA LEU A 40 1.56 4.10 -9.59
C LEU A 40 2.26 3.19 -10.61
N LEU A 41 3.18 3.73 -11.42
CA LEU A 41 4.02 2.93 -12.32
C LEU A 41 4.87 1.93 -11.54
N ALA A 42 5.48 2.36 -10.43
CA ALA A 42 6.25 1.49 -9.56
C ALA A 42 5.39 0.34 -9.01
N ARG A 43 4.21 0.66 -8.46
CA ARG A 43 3.24 -0.29 -7.92
C ARG A 43 2.79 -1.31 -8.96
N PHE A 44 2.30 -0.85 -10.12
CA PHE A 44 1.76 -1.77 -11.13
C PHE A 44 2.83 -2.58 -11.86
N ASN A 45 4.03 -2.03 -12.06
CA ASN A 45 5.14 -2.81 -12.59
C ASN A 45 5.58 -3.89 -11.60
N LEU A 46 5.63 -3.60 -10.29
CA LEU A 46 5.93 -4.60 -9.27
C LEU A 46 4.89 -5.73 -9.28
N MET A 47 3.59 -5.37 -9.34
CA MET A 47 2.49 -6.35 -9.44
C MET A 47 2.58 -7.19 -10.71
N ALA A 48 3.04 -6.61 -11.83
CA ALA A 48 3.21 -7.31 -13.10
C ALA A 48 4.50 -8.16 -13.18
N GLY A 49 5.37 -8.12 -12.16
CA GLY A 49 6.67 -8.80 -12.16
C GLY A 49 7.76 -8.07 -12.97
N ASN A 50 7.52 -6.83 -13.38
CA ASN A 50 8.46 -5.99 -14.11
C ASN A 50 9.41 -5.27 -13.14
N TYR A 51 10.26 -6.01 -12.44
CA TYR A 51 11.03 -5.49 -11.30
C TYR A 51 11.98 -4.34 -11.66
N THR A 52 12.60 -4.36 -12.84
CA THR A 52 13.49 -3.28 -13.29
C THR A 52 12.72 -1.98 -13.51
N ASP A 53 11.56 -2.04 -14.15
CA ASP A 53 10.73 -0.86 -14.43
C ASP A 53 10.06 -0.33 -13.16
N ALA A 54 9.72 -1.24 -12.24
CA ALA A 54 9.26 -0.88 -10.90
C ALA A 54 10.31 -0.07 -10.14
N LEU A 55 11.57 -0.54 -10.14
CA LEU A 55 12.69 0.12 -9.49
C LEU A 55 12.97 1.51 -10.12
N ASN A 56 13.06 1.59 -11.45
CA ASN A 56 13.27 2.85 -12.16
C ASN A 56 12.18 3.88 -11.83
N SER A 57 10.92 3.44 -11.75
CA SER A 57 9.80 4.32 -11.42
C SER A 57 9.83 4.76 -9.95
N ALA A 58 10.17 3.84 -9.04
CA ALA A 58 10.29 4.15 -7.61
C ALA A 58 11.46 5.10 -7.30
N GLU A 59 12.58 5.01 -8.03
CA GLU A 59 13.71 5.95 -7.92
C GLU A 59 13.36 7.36 -8.41
N ALA A 60 12.36 7.49 -9.27
CA ALA A 60 11.89 8.77 -9.78
C ALA A 60 10.84 9.47 -8.88
N VAL A 61 10.54 8.90 -7.70
CA VAL A 61 9.66 9.50 -6.69
C VAL A 61 10.51 10.23 -5.65
N ASP A 62 10.21 11.51 -5.43
CA ASP A 62 10.68 12.30 -4.30
C ASP A 62 9.90 11.91 -3.04
N LEU A 63 10.59 11.28 -2.10
CA LEU A 63 10.00 10.77 -0.85
C LEU A 63 9.59 11.88 0.12
N SER A 64 10.02 13.13 -0.12
CA SER A 64 9.57 14.29 0.67
C SER A 64 8.32 14.96 0.09
N ALA A 65 7.95 14.62 -1.15
CA ALA A 65 6.72 15.10 -1.77
C ALA A 65 5.52 14.31 -1.24
N THR A 66 4.39 15.01 -1.08
CA THR A 66 3.13 14.42 -0.64
C THR A 66 2.08 14.51 -1.73
N SER A 67 1.28 13.47 -1.87
CA SER A 67 0.09 13.48 -2.72
C SER A 67 -1.11 12.92 -1.94
N ASN A 68 -2.16 13.71 -1.83
CA ASN A 68 -3.30 13.45 -0.98
C ASN A 68 -4.63 13.56 -1.72
N TRP A 69 -5.54 12.65 -1.40
CA TRP A 69 -6.96 12.89 -1.57
C TRP A 69 -7.41 13.84 -0.46
N GLU A 70 -7.65 15.10 -0.82
CA GLU A 70 -8.16 16.14 0.07
C GLU A 70 -9.68 16.04 0.22
N TYR A 71 -10.16 16.41 1.40
CA TYR A 71 -11.58 16.38 1.76
C TYR A 71 -12.00 17.71 2.39
N ASP A 72 -13.28 18.04 2.23
CA ASP A 72 -13.89 19.23 2.82
C ASP A 72 -15.27 18.91 3.43
N ALA A 73 -15.94 19.91 3.97
CA ALA A 73 -17.25 19.70 4.60
C ALA A 73 -18.35 19.25 3.62
N ALA A 74 -18.20 19.50 2.31
CA ALA A 74 -19.13 19.07 1.27
C ALA A 74 -18.79 17.68 0.72
N VAL A 75 -17.51 17.33 0.70
CA VAL A 75 -16.99 16.01 0.32
C VAL A 75 -16.10 15.49 1.45
N PRO A 76 -16.69 14.98 2.55
CA PRO A 76 -15.91 14.51 3.70
C PRO A 76 -15.18 13.20 3.39
N ASN A 77 -14.13 12.91 4.15
CA ASN A 77 -13.43 11.64 4.15
C ASN A 77 -14.47 10.50 4.34
N PRO A 78 -14.65 9.63 3.35
CA PRO A 78 -15.72 8.64 3.37
C PRO A 78 -15.49 7.55 4.41
N LEU A 79 -14.25 7.35 4.87
CA LEU A 79 -13.88 6.32 5.84
C LEU A 79 -14.04 6.83 7.28
N ALA A 80 -13.93 8.14 7.52
CA ALA A 80 -14.10 8.71 8.85
C ALA A 80 -15.49 8.44 9.45
N PHE A 81 -16.53 8.44 8.62
CA PHE A 81 -17.87 8.05 9.06
C PHE A 81 -17.94 6.59 9.55
N TRP A 82 -17.31 5.66 8.81
CA TRP A 82 -17.33 4.24 9.16
C TRP A 82 -16.49 3.98 10.43
N PHE A 83 -15.29 4.55 10.51
CA PHE A 83 -14.37 4.29 11.63
C PHE A 83 -14.62 5.15 12.86
N GLY A 84 -15.36 6.26 12.73
CA GLY A 84 -15.76 7.11 13.86
C GLY A 84 -16.75 6.46 14.83
N SER A 85 -17.27 5.26 14.54
CA SER A 85 -18.16 4.50 15.42
C SER A 85 -17.83 3.01 15.42
N GLN A 86 -17.48 2.48 16.58
CA GLN A 86 -17.14 1.06 16.79
C GLN A 86 -18.36 0.12 16.76
N ASN A 87 -19.57 0.65 16.57
CA ASN A 87 -20.80 -0.16 16.53
C ASN A 87 -21.00 -0.91 15.20
N VAL A 88 -20.31 -0.49 14.13
CA VAL A 88 -20.54 -1.00 12.76
C VAL A 88 -19.28 -1.58 12.16
N THR A 89 -18.16 -0.87 12.30
CA THR A 89 -16.85 -1.30 11.79
C THR A 89 -15.78 -1.01 12.81
N GLN A 90 -14.87 -1.97 12.99
CA GLN A 90 -13.71 -1.88 13.88
C GLN A 90 -12.58 -2.72 13.29
N ALA A 91 -11.35 -2.52 13.77
CA ALA A 91 -10.29 -3.46 13.46
C ALA A 91 -10.63 -4.83 14.08
N ARG A 92 -10.16 -5.92 13.46
CA ARG A 92 -10.37 -7.25 14.05
C ARG A 92 -9.51 -7.43 15.31
N ASP A 93 -8.28 -6.98 15.22
CA ASP A 93 -7.18 -7.06 16.17
C ASP A 93 -6.09 -6.06 15.72
N LEU A 94 -4.93 -6.07 16.38
CA LEU A 94 -3.77 -5.24 16.04
C LEU A 94 -2.76 -5.97 15.13
N ASN A 95 -3.14 -7.12 14.57
CA ASN A 95 -2.23 -7.98 13.81
C ASN A 95 -2.26 -7.67 12.30
N PHE A 96 -3.10 -6.74 11.85
CA PHE A 96 -3.25 -6.36 10.43
C PHE A 96 -3.59 -7.53 9.49
N GLY A 97 -4.21 -8.58 10.05
CA GLY A 97 -4.53 -9.82 9.33
C GLY A 97 -3.32 -10.67 8.98
N LEU A 98 -2.21 -10.50 9.69
CA LEU A 98 -1.02 -11.36 9.61
C LEU A 98 -1.20 -12.62 10.50
N PRO A 99 -0.64 -13.77 10.08
CA PRO A 99 -0.60 -14.99 10.90
C PRO A 99 0.41 -14.88 12.06
N ASP A 100 0.36 -15.84 12.99
CA ASP A 100 1.12 -15.83 14.25
C ASP A 100 2.65 -15.74 14.07
N ASP A 101 3.19 -16.28 12.99
CA ASP A 101 4.61 -16.25 12.63
C ASP A 101 5.06 -14.92 11.99
N LEU A 102 4.09 -14.09 11.59
CA LEU A 102 4.32 -12.79 10.95
C LEU A 102 3.73 -11.61 11.72
N LEU A 103 3.42 -11.78 13.00
CA LEU A 103 2.89 -10.67 13.80
C LEU A 103 3.81 -9.44 13.77
N PRO A 104 3.24 -8.22 13.85
CA PRO A 104 4.03 -7.01 14.03
C PRO A 104 4.94 -7.11 15.26
N ASP A 105 6.10 -6.46 15.21
CA ASP A 105 6.91 -6.29 16.41
C ASP A 105 6.11 -5.52 17.47
N ALA A 106 6.27 -5.88 18.74
CA ALA A 106 5.55 -5.25 19.84
C ALA A 106 5.93 -3.77 20.01
N ASP A 107 7.12 -3.38 19.55
CA ASP A 107 7.62 -2.01 19.58
C ASP A 107 7.37 -1.25 18.25
N ASP A 108 6.68 -1.84 17.27
CA ASP A 108 6.41 -1.19 15.97
C ASP A 108 5.45 -0.01 16.14
N GLU A 109 5.96 1.21 15.95
CA GLU A 109 5.21 2.46 16.15
C GLU A 109 4.10 2.68 15.11
N ARG A 110 4.06 1.89 14.02
CA ARG A 110 2.94 1.90 13.06
C ARG A 110 1.70 1.22 13.61
N VAL A 111 1.85 0.32 14.59
CA VAL A 111 0.72 -0.33 15.26
C VAL A 111 -0.21 0.73 15.87
N PRO A 112 0.25 1.54 16.84
CA PRO A 112 -0.55 2.61 17.44
C PRO A 112 -0.81 3.80 16.50
N PHE A 113 -0.20 3.86 15.31
CA PHE A 113 -0.61 4.83 14.29
C PHE A 113 -1.95 4.44 13.65
N TYR A 114 -2.11 3.16 13.30
CA TYR A 114 -3.29 2.68 12.55
C TYR A 114 -4.44 2.25 13.44
N ALA A 115 -4.16 1.66 14.59
CA ALA A 115 -5.19 1.09 15.45
C ALA A 115 -4.80 1.15 16.94
N GLU A 116 -5.80 1.27 17.80
CA GLU A 116 -5.62 1.27 19.24
C GLU A 116 -6.60 0.31 19.94
N GLN A 117 -6.24 -0.11 21.15
CA GLN A 117 -7.10 -0.90 22.02
C GLN A 117 -7.27 -0.21 23.38
N PRO A 118 -8.14 0.83 23.48
CA PRO A 118 -8.31 1.58 24.72
C PRO A 118 -8.90 0.74 25.86
N GLU A 119 -9.68 -0.29 25.53
CA GLU A 119 -10.24 -1.25 26.48
C GLU A 119 -10.14 -2.69 25.90
N PRO A 120 -10.01 -3.74 26.74
CA PRO A 120 -9.91 -5.11 26.25
C PRO A 120 -11.06 -5.50 25.30
N GLY A 121 -10.69 -5.91 24.08
CA GLY A 121 -11.62 -6.31 23.03
C GLY A 121 -12.22 -5.18 22.18
N ASN A 122 -11.88 -3.92 22.45
CA ASN A 122 -12.30 -2.74 21.68
C ASN A 122 -11.15 -2.28 20.79
N PHE A 123 -11.15 -2.66 19.50
CA PHE A 123 -10.06 -2.37 18.57
C PHE A 123 -10.43 -1.26 17.59
N GLN A 124 -9.99 -0.04 17.86
CA GLN A 124 -10.38 1.15 17.10
C GLN A 124 -9.42 1.40 15.95
N LEU A 125 -9.97 1.86 14.81
CA LEU A 125 -9.18 2.34 13.68
C LEU A 125 -9.03 3.85 13.81
N ILE A 126 -7.79 4.33 13.74
CA ILE A 126 -7.44 5.74 13.84
C ILE A 126 -6.79 6.21 12.52
N GLY A 127 -5.46 6.28 12.43
CA GLY A 127 -4.73 6.56 11.19
C GLY A 127 -5.27 7.76 10.39
N PHE A 128 -5.40 7.57 9.08
CA PHE A 128 -5.85 8.62 8.13
C PHE A 128 -7.36 8.87 8.11
N TRP A 129 -8.11 8.41 9.12
CA TRP A 129 -9.57 8.33 9.07
C TRP A 129 -10.26 8.76 10.37
N THR A 130 -9.57 9.46 11.27
CA THR A 130 -10.16 9.91 12.54
C THR A 130 -11.12 11.10 12.41
N ASP A 131 -10.98 11.89 11.34
CA ASP A 131 -11.73 13.11 11.12
C ASP A 131 -12.22 13.21 9.66
N ASN A 132 -13.38 13.85 9.46
CA ASN A 132 -13.98 14.05 8.14
C ASN A 132 -13.10 14.88 7.19
N LEU A 133 -12.12 15.60 7.70
CA LEU A 133 -11.15 16.38 6.93
C LEU A 133 -9.78 15.72 6.87
N ASN A 134 -9.57 14.55 7.48
CA ASN A 134 -8.31 13.83 7.32
C ASN A 134 -8.13 13.46 5.85
N GLU A 135 -6.98 13.83 5.31
CA GLU A 135 -6.57 13.50 3.96
C GLU A 135 -6.09 12.05 3.88
N ILE A 136 -6.28 11.42 2.72
CA ILE A 136 -5.82 10.04 2.48
C ILE A 136 -4.67 10.07 1.46
N PRO A 137 -3.48 9.53 1.80
CA PRO A 137 -2.37 9.49 0.86
C PRO A 137 -2.66 8.68 -0.41
N VAL A 138 -2.20 9.16 -1.56
CA VAL A 138 -2.25 8.43 -2.83
C VAL A 138 -1.21 7.29 -2.84
N TYR A 139 -0.07 7.55 -2.22
CA TYR A 139 1.02 6.62 -1.96
C TYR A 139 1.73 7.06 -0.67
N LEU A 140 2.43 6.13 -0.02
CA LEU A 140 3.24 6.42 1.17
C LEU A 140 4.73 6.36 0.80
N PRO A 141 5.62 7.17 1.41
CA PRO A 141 7.06 7.04 1.22
C PRO A 141 7.56 5.62 1.52
N GLY A 142 7.06 4.98 2.58
CA GLY A 142 7.40 3.59 2.90
C GLY A 142 6.91 2.58 1.86
N GLU A 143 5.82 2.86 1.15
CA GLU A 143 5.40 2.04 0.00
C GLU A 143 6.48 1.99 -1.08
N ILE A 144 7.03 3.17 -1.43
CA ILE A 144 8.04 3.31 -2.48
C ILE A 144 9.32 2.58 -2.07
N MET A 145 9.76 2.75 -0.81
CA MET A 145 10.92 2.03 -0.27
C MET A 145 10.69 0.51 -0.30
N LEU A 146 9.52 0.02 0.11
CA LEU A 146 9.19 -1.41 0.06
C LEU A 146 9.11 -1.95 -1.37
N ILE A 147 8.66 -1.15 -2.34
CA ILE A 147 8.71 -1.52 -3.77
C ILE A 147 10.16 -1.71 -4.22
N LYS A 148 11.08 -0.80 -3.83
CA LYS A 148 12.51 -0.93 -4.13
C LYS A 148 13.09 -2.17 -3.47
N ALA A 149 12.85 -2.36 -2.17
CA ALA A 149 13.31 -3.52 -1.41
C ALA A 149 12.89 -4.82 -2.09
N GLU A 150 11.61 -4.93 -2.46
CA GLU A 150 11.10 -6.13 -3.09
C GLU A 150 11.68 -6.36 -4.49
N ALA A 151 11.72 -5.32 -5.33
CA ALA A 151 12.28 -5.43 -6.67
C ALA A 151 13.76 -5.85 -6.64
N GLN A 152 14.54 -5.35 -5.68
CA GLN A 152 15.92 -5.77 -5.45
C GLN A 152 15.98 -7.24 -4.99
N ALA A 153 15.17 -7.63 -4.01
CA ALA A 153 15.13 -8.99 -3.47
C ALA A 153 14.76 -10.00 -4.56
N ARG A 154 13.72 -9.74 -5.37
CA ARG A 154 13.29 -10.58 -6.50
C ARG A 154 14.37 -10.72 -7.58
N ASN A 155 15.25 -9.73 -7.71
CA ASN A 155 16.43 -9.76 -8.59
C ASN A 155 17.69 -10.35 -7.94
N ASN A 156 17.60 -10.96 -6.74
CA ASN A 156 18.71 -11.51 -5.97
C ASN A 156 19.79 -10.47 -5.57
N LYS A 157 19.41 -9.19 -5.48
CA LYS A 157 20.27 -8.11 -4.97
C LYS A 157 19.99 -7.89 -3.48
N LEU A 158 20.42 -8.86 -2.68
CA LEU A 158 19.98 -9.00 -1.28
C LEU A 158 20.48 -7.88 -0.37
N MET A 159 21.70 -7.37 -0.60
CA MET A 159 22.25 -6.28 0.21
C MET A 159 21.51 -4.96 -0.06
N GLU A 160 21.21 -4.70 -1.33
CA GLU A 160 20.42 -3.55 -1.77
C GLU A 160 18.97 -3.65 -1.27
N ALA A 161 18.39 -4.86 -1.28
CA ALA A 161 17.06 -5.10 -0.73
C ALA A 161 16.99 -4.80 0.77
N VAL A 162 17.98 -5.27 1.54
CA VAL A 162 18.07 -5.02 2.99
C VAL A 162 18.28 -3.53 3.27
N THR A 163 19.08 -2.82 2.46
CA THR A 163 19.25 -1.36 2.62
C THR A 163 17.91 -0.61 2.52
N GLU A 164 17.07 -0.96 1.56
CA GLU A 164 15.75 -0.33 1.38
C GLU A 164 14.74 -0.79 2.44
N LEU A 165 14.82 -2.05 2.89
CA LEU A 165 14.01 -2.56 4.00
C LEU A 165 14.36 -1.86 5.32
N ASP A 166 15.65 -1.70 5.61
CA ASP A 166 16.14 -1.02 6.82
C ASP A 166 15.71 0.45 6.85
N ALA A 167 15.61 1.11 5.70
CA ALA A 167 15.07 2.46 5.62
C ALA A 167 13.60 2.54 6.09
N VAL A 168 12.82 1.47 5.91
CA VAL A 168 11.42 1.37 6.36
C VAL A 168 11.34 0.98 7.83
N LEU A 169 12.20 0.05 8.27
CA LEU A 169 12.24 -0.39 9.66
C LEU A 169 12.70 0.73 10.59
N THR A 170 13.71 1.50 10.20
CA THR A 170 14.36 2.47 11.08
C THR A 170 13.76 3.87 11.03
N LYS A 171 12.95 4.21 10.01
CA LYS A 171 12.34 5.55 9.94
C LYS A 171 11.43 5.81 11.14
N THR A 172 11.52 7.01 11.70
CA THR A 172 10.59 7.49 12.72
C THR A 172 9.44 8.24 12.07
N GLY A 173 8.33 8.43 12.80
CA GLY A 173 7.25 9.29 12.31
C GLY A 173 7.70 10.73 11.99
N ALA A 174 8.79 11.23 12.61
CA ALA A 174 9.32 12.55 12.31
C ALA A 174 10.08 12.62 10.97
N ASP A 175 10.57 11.48 10.47
CA ASP A 175 11.31 11.38 9.21
C ASP A 175 10.37 11.11 8.01
N ASP A 176 9.13 10.70 8.29
CA ASP A 176 8.12 10.36 7.28
C ASP A 176 7.17 11.53 7.01
N ALA A 177 6.89 11.80 5.73
CA ALA A 177 6.05 12.92 5.30
C ALA A 177 4.59 12.85 5.83
N PHE A 178 4.13 11.67 6.25
CA PHE A 178 2.80 11.42 6.79
C PHE A 178 2.79 11.05 8.28
N GLY A 179 3.93 11.11 8.96
CA GLY A 179 4.01 10.72 10.37
C GLY A 179 4.06 9.21 10.61
N LEU A 180 4.18 8.39 9.56
CA LEU A 180 4.14 6.93 9.66
C LEU A 180 5.56 6.36 9.67
N GLY A 181 6.02 5.89 10.83
CA GLY A 181 7.34 5.25 10.97
C GLY A 181 7.31 4.06 11.92
N ALA A 182 8.17 3.08 11.67
CA ALA A 182 8.25 1.86 12.47
C ALA A 182 9.10 2.05 13.73
N ASN A 183 10.17 2.86 13.64
CA ASN A 183 11.15 3.09 14.70
C ASN A 183 11.71 1.79 15.31
N LEU A 184 11.97 0.81 14.45
CA LEU A 184 12.52 -0.50 14.80
C LEU A 184 14.03 -0.59 14.49
N PRO A 185 14.74 -1.59 15.06
CA PRO A 185 16.08 -1.93 14.62
C PRO A 185 16.15 -2.36 13.14
N GLU A 186 17.35 -2.29 12.56
CA GLU A 186 17.65 -2.87 11.24
C GLU A 186 17.41 -4.38 11.20
N TYR A 187 17.15 -4.90 10.00
CA TYR A 187 16.93 -6.31 9.74
C TYR A 187 18.11 -7.17 10.20
N SER A 188 17.82 -8.13 11.08
CA SER A 188 18.83 -9.05 11.62
C SER A 188 18.59 -10.51 11.23
N GLY A 189 17.72 -10.76 10.25
CA GLY A 189 17.37 -12.11 9.79
C GLY A 189 18.41 -12.72 8.85
N GLU A 190 18.06 -13.86 8.25
CA GLU A 190 18.95 -14.54 7.31
C GLU A 190 19.09 -13.74 5.99
N MET A 191 20.30 -13.68 5.45
CA MET A 191 20.56 -13.06 4.14
C MET A 191 20.20 -14.01 2.99
N THR A 192 18.95 -14.49 2.97
CA THR A 192 18.37 -15.29 1.89
C THR A 192 17.24 -14.53 1.22
N GLN A 193 17.01 -14.80 -0.07
CA GLN A 193 15.92 -14.17 -0.81
C GLN A 193 14.56 -14.41 -0.14
N GLU A 194 14.34 -15.62 0.35
CA GLU A 194 13.11 -16.04 1.03
C GLU A 194 12.87 -15.25 2.32
N ALA A 195 13.84 -15.22 3.23
CA ALA A 195 13.70 -14.54 4.51
C ALA A 195 13.53 -13.01 4.36
N ILE A 196 14.21 -12.41 3.37
CA ILE A 196 14.06 -10.98 3.08
C ILE A 196 12.68 -10.70 2.47
N LEU A 197 12.20 -11.52 1.54
CA LEU A 197 10.86 -11.35 0.95
C LEU A 197 9.76 -11.53 2.00
N GLU A 198 9.92 -12.46 2.96
CA GLU A 198 8.99 -12.65 4.06
C GLU A 198 8.92 -11.40 4.97
N GLU A 199 10.07 -10.82 5.32
CA GLU A 199 10.11 -9.58 6.11
C GLU A 199 9.54 -8.39 5.34
N ILE A 200 9.82 -8.27 4.04
CA ILE A 200 9.22 -7.27 3.17
C ILE A 200 7.70 -7.43 3.14
N TYR A 201 7.19 -8.66 3.03
CA TYR A 201 5.75 -8.92 3.06
C TYR A 201 5.11 -8.47 4.37
N ARG A 202 5.71 -8.83 5.52
CA ARG A 202 5.25 -8.35 6.84
C ARG A 202 5.16 -6.83 6.86
N ASN A 203 6.23 -6.15 6.45
CA ASN A 203 6.28 -4.69 6.45
C ASN A 203 5.30 -4.06 5.46
N ARG A 204 5.05 -4.67 4.29
CA ARG A 204 4.00 -4.21 3.35
C ARG A 204 2.61 -4.30 3.98
N ARG A 205 2.31 -5.37 4.71
CA ARG A 205 1.02 -5.55 5.38
C ARG A 205 0.77 -4.53 6.50
N ILE A 206 1.83 -4.12 7.20
CA ILE A 206 1.78 -3.10 8.27
C ILE A 206 1.74 -1.69 7.67
N GLU A 207 2.73 -1.33 6.85
CA GLU A 207 2.89 0.00 6.24
C GLU A 207 1.70 0.41 5.37
N LEU A 208 1.05 -0.56 4.71
CA LEU A 208 0.00 -0.31 3.73
C LEU A 208 -1.38 -0.73 4.26
N TYR A 209 -1.55 -0.80 5.58
CA TYR A 209 -2.81 -1.22 6.18
C TYR A 209 -3.98 -0.33 5.72
N LEU A 210 -5.07 -0.98 5.31
CA LEU A 210 -6.29 -0.35 4.75
C LEU A 210 -6.11 0.52 3.49
N THR A 211 -5.01 0.35 2.75
CA THR A 211 -4.82 0.97 1.43
C THR A 211 -5.36 0.14 0.25
N GLY A 212 -5.91 -1.05 0.53
CA GLY A 212 -6.51 -1.93 -0.49
C GLY A 212 -5.55 -2.85 -1.23
N LEU A 213 -4.29 -2.97 -0.79
CA LEU A 213 -3.25 -3.76 -1.48
C LEU A 213 -3.10 -5.21 -0.97
N SER A 214 -3.69 -5.54 0.17
CA SER A 214 -3.50 -6.84 0.85
C SER A 214 -3.88 -8.06 0.00
N LEU A 215 -4.95 -7.99 -0.80
CA LEU A 215 -5.37 -9.12 -1.63
C LEU A 215 -4.35 -9.42 -2.74
N GLU A 216 -3.79 -8.39 -3.37
CA GLU A 216 -2.79 -8.57 -4.40
C GLU A 216 -1.46 -9.04 -3.80
N ASP A 217 -1.06 -8.47 -2.66
CA ASP A 217 0.18 -8.88 -1.96
C ASP A 217 0.11 -10.33 -1.50
N THR A 218 -0.98 -10.75 -0.84
CA THR A 218 -1.14 -12.16 -0.43
C THR A 218 -1.02 -13.13 -1.61
N ARG A 219 -1.57 -12.79 -2.78
CA ARG A 219 -1.45 -13.61 -3.99
C ARG A 219 -0.03 -13.62 -4.54
N ARG A 220 0.61 -12.46 -4.66
CA ARG A 220 1.93 -12.33 -5.32
C ARG A 220 3.10 -12.80 -4.45
N PHE A 221 2.88 -12.90 -3.15
CA PHE A 221 3.78 -13.55 -2.19
C PHE A 221 3.43 -15.03 -1.95
N ASP A 222 2.54 -15.61 -2.75
CA ASP A 222 2.13 -17.03 -2.66
C ASP A 222 1.68 -17.44 -1.25
N ARG A 223 1.02 -16.51 -0.53
CA ARG A 223 0.50 -16.76 0.82
C ARG A 223 -0.70 -17.70 0.77
N PRO A 224 -1.08 -18.37 1.87
CA PRO A 224 -2.20 -19.31 1.86
C PRO A 224 -3.55 -18.66 1.50
N GLY A 225 -4.28 -19.32 0.60
CA GLY A 225 -5.60 -18.91 0.09
C GLY A 225 -6.77 -19.70 0.71
N GLU A 226 -7.97 -19.53 0.13
CA GLU A 226 -9.18 -20.21 0.61
C GLU A 226 -9.01 -21.74 0.62
N GLY A 227 -9.31 -22.37 1.75
CA GLY A 227 -9.25 -23.83 1.90
C GLY A 227 -7.87 -24.38 2.27
N GLU A 228 -6.85 -23.53 2.35
CA GLU A 228 -5.54 -23.87 2.88
C GLU A 228 -5.45 -23.58 4.39
N PRO A 229 -4.60 -24.30 5.15
CA PRO A 229 -4.28 -23.93 6.52
C PRO A 229 -3.76 -22.49 6.59
N ASP A 230 -4.15 -21.75 7.63
CA ASP A 230 -3.71 -20.38 7.88
C ASP A 230 -3.98 -19.40 6.72
N ALA A 231 -5.09 -19.63 6.00
CA ALA A 231 -5.59 -18.80 4.92
C ALA A 231 -5.63 -17.30 5.29
N GLU A 232 -4.85 -16.48 4.57
CA GLU A 232 -4.82 -15.03 4.74
C GLU A 232 -5.83 -14.29 3.85
N ARG A 233 -6.44 -15.02 2.90
CA ARG A 233 -7.51 -14.54 2.04
C ARG A 233 -8.57 -15.61 1.83
N ASN A 234 -9.79 -15.18 1.59
CA ASN A 234 -10.92 -16.07 1.34
C ASN A 234 -11.20 -16.29 -0.15
N LYS A 235 -10.53 -15.58 -1.06
CA LYS A 235 -10.65 -15.70 -2.52
C LYS A 235 -9.38 -15.18 -3.18
N ASP A 236 -9.03 -15.72 -4.34
CA ASP A 236 -8.00 -15.14 -5.20
C ASP A 236 -8.55 -14.01 -6.08
N TYR A 237 -9.79 -14.15 -6.54
CA TYR A 237 -10.43 -13.20 -7.44
C TYR A 237 -11.89 -13.00 -7.07
N TYR A 238 -12.41 -11.81 -7.37
CA TYR A 238 -13.83 -11.53 -7.20
C TYR A 238 -14.64 -12.08 -8.39
N PRO A 239 -15.84 -12.63 -8.14
CA PRO A 239 -16.72 -13.07 -9.22
C PRO A 239 -17.20 -11.87 -10.05
N TYR A 240 -17.54 -12.13 -11.31
CA TYR A 240 -18.25 -11.14 -12.12
C TYR A 240 -19.61 -10.82 -11.48
N PRO A 241 -20.03 -9.55 -11.45
CA PRO A 241 -21.33 -9.18 -10.91
C PRO A 241 -22.48 -9.94 -11.58
N ASN A 242 -23.48 -10.38 -10.80
CA ASN A 242 -24.64 -11.08 -11.35
C ASN A 242 -25.35 -10.26 -12.45
N ALA A 243 -25.45 -8.94 -12.26
CA ALA A 243 -26.02 -8.05 -13.27
C ALA A 243 -25.27 -8.09 -14.62
N GLU A 244 -23.94 -8.27 -14.61
CA GLU A 244 -23.17 -8.42 -15.85
C GLU A 244 -23.43 -9.79 -16.48
N ARG A 245 -23.36 -10.86 -15.68
CA ARG A 245 -23.60 -12.23 -16.15
C ARG A 245 -24.99 -12.46 -16.73
N ASP A 246 -26.01 -11.88 -16.10
CA ASP A 246 -27.41 -12.07 -16.50
C ASP A 246 -27.74 -11.30 -17.79
N ASN A 247 -27.01 -10.22 -18.09
CA ASN A 247 -27.28 -9.34 -19.23
C ASN A 247 -26.28 -9.48 -20.39
N ASN A 248 -25.08 -10.01 -20.14
CA ASN A 248 -24.03 -10.19 -21.15
C ASN A 248 -23.63 -11.67 -21.25
N SER A 249 -24.10 -12.32 -22.33
CA SER A 249 -23.81 -13.74 -22.60
C SER A 249 -22.35 -14.03 -22.97
N GLN A 250 -21.52 -12.99 -23.14
CA GLN A 250 -20.08 -13.12 -23.36
C GLN A 250 -19.26 -12.98 -22.06
N THR A 251 -19.92 -12.78 -20.91
CA THR A 251 -19.23 -12.75 -19.61
C THR A 251 -18.55 -14.09 -19.37
N PRO A 252 -17.24 -14.13 -19.11
CA PRO A 252 -16.54 -15.38 -18.79
C PRO A 252 -17.09 -16.03 -17.51
N ASP A 253 -16.74 -17.31 -17.32
CA ASP A 253 -16.93 -17.96 -16.03
C ASP A 253 -16.15 -17.23 -14.93
N ASN A 254 -16.65 -17.28 -13.70
CA ASN A 254 -15.96 -16.67 -12.58
C ASN A 254 -14.55 -17.26 -12.44
N PRO A 255 -13.56 -16.41 -12.14
CA PRO A 255 -12.20 -16.83 -11.87
C PRO A 255 -12.09 -17.70 -10.61
#